data_AF-A0A2M7YXW0-F1
#
_entry.id   AF-A0A2M7YXW0-F1
#
_cell.length_a   1.000
_cell.length_b   1.000
_cell.length_c   1.000
_cell.angle_alpha   90.00
_cell.angle_beta   90.00
_cell.angle_gamma   90.00
#
_symmetry.space_group_name_H-M   'P 1'
#
loop_
_entity.id
_entity.type
_entity.pdbx_description
1 polymer ?
#
loop_
_entity_poly.entity_id
_entity_poly.type
_entity_poly.pdbx_seq_one_letter_code
_entity_poly.pdbx_strand_id
1 'polypeptide(L)'
;MTRWGFLGLGIMGEPMARNILHTGCELRVWNRTPEKCSGLENEGAVVCTNPAEVCAASDITFAMLADPAAARCGLGAGHDYVDMSTVDDNTSKALAAAAVAEGARFLEAPVSGTRKPAEDGNLVILAAGDRSLCDDATPALDAMGKMTVFVGEVGQGARMKLVVNMIMGGMMTAFGEGLSLAKRSDLDPAVLLDVLAAGALANPMFAIKGPSMLAGKFAPAFPLKHMQKDLRLALQMGDDLAQPLASAAAANAAFIRARDAGFADEDFSAVGKVLGL
;
A
#
# COMPACT_ATOMS: atom_id res chain seq x y z
N MET A 1 20.19 10.14 18.80
CA MET A 1 19.42 9.99 17.56
C MET A 1 18.39 8.91 17.81
N THR A 2 17.15 9.08 17.34
CA THR A 2 16.11 8.05 17.38
C THR A 2 16.56 6.85 16.55
N ARG A 3 16.42 5.64 17.10
CA ARG A 3 16.67 4.37 16.42
C ARG A 3 15.38 3.88 15.78
N TRP A 4 15.45 3.53 14.51
CA TRP A 4 14.27 3.11 13.75
C TRP A 4 14.28 1.62 13.50
N GLY A 5 13.11 1.01 13.61
CA GLY A 5 12.83 -0.36 13.20
C GLY A 5 11.99 -0.40 11.93
N PHE A 6 12.19 -1.39 11.08
CA PHE A 6 11.36 -1.61 9.90
C PHE A 6 11.07 -3.09 9.67
N LEU A 7 9.78 -3.44 9.61
CA LEU A 7 9.29 -4.80 9.39
C LEU A 7 8.64 -4.93 8.02
N GLY A 8 9.14 -5.86 7.21
CA GLY A 8 8.59 -6.18 5.90
C GLY A 8 9.25 -5.40 4.77
N LEU A 9 10.11 -6.08 4.01
CA LEU A 9 10.90 -5.49 2.91
C LEU A 9 10.34 -5.97 1.56
N GLY A 10 9.05 -5.72 1.36
CA GLY A 10 8.34 -5.98 0.10
C GLY A 10 8.58 -4.89 -0.95
N ILE A 11 7.75 -4.88 -1.99
CA ILE A 11 7.77 -3.87 -3.07
C ILE A 11 7.73 -2.43 -2.53
N MET A 12 6.98 -2.22 -1.44
CA MET A 12 6.85 -0.91 -0.80
C MET A 12 7.86 -0.73 0.34
N GLY A 13 7.97 -1.73 1.22
CA GLY A 13 8.76 -1.57 2.45
C GLY A 13 10.25 -1.43 2.22
N GLU A 14 10.81 -2.06 1.18
CA GLU A 14 12.24 -1.96 0.86
C GLU A 14 12.67 -0.51 0.50
N PRO A 15 12.06 0.16 -0.49
CA PRO A 15 12.42 1.56 -0.79
C PRO A 15 12.06 2.53 0.36
N MET A 16 10.98 2.27 1.10
CA MET A 16 10.62 3.07 2.27
C MET A 16 11.70 3.02 3.36
N ALA A 17 12.15 1.81 3.70
CA ALA A 17 13.24 1.59 4.64
C ALA A 17 14.56 2.20 4.14
N ARG A 18 14.85 2.10 2.84
CA ARG A 18 16.03 2.74 2.23
C ARG A 18 16.00 4.27 2.42
N ASN A 19 14.87 4.91 2.20
CA ASN A 19 14.77 6.36 2.37
C ASN A 19 15.01 6.79 3.81
N ILE A 20 14.52 6.02 4.79
CA ILE A 20 14.84 6.25 6.21
C ILE A 20 16.35 6.11 6.42
N LEU A 21 16.96 5.01 5.94
CA LEU A 21 18.40 4.77 6.07
C LEU A 21 19.24 5.92 5.50
N HIS A 22 18.84 6.50 4.36
CA HIS A 22 19.54 7.61 3.71
C HIS A 22 19.48 8.93 4.48
N THR A 23 18.68 9.04 5.55
CA THR A 23 18.77 10.18 6.48
C THR A 23 19.97 10.08 7.43
N GLY A 24 20.77 9.00 7.36
CA GLY A 24 21.94 8.76 8.19
C GLY A 24 21.63 8.25 9.60
N CYS A 25 20.42 7.73 9.82
CA CYS A 25 20.01 7.16 11.10
C CYS A 25 20.43 5.69 11.26
N GLU A 26 20.33 5.18 12.48
CA GLU A 26 20.46 3.75 12.75
C GLU A 26 19.13 3.04 12.45
N LEU A 27 19.14 2.14 11.46
CA LEU A 27 17.96 1.39 11.02
C LEU A 27 18.14 -0.11 11.24
N ARG A 28 17.20 -0.72 11.96
CA ARG A 28 17.07 -2.17 12.11
C ARG A 28 15.97 -2.69 11.23
N VAL A 29 16.25 -3.76 10.49
CA VAL A 29 15.29 -4.32 9.54
C VAL A 29 15.06 -5.79 9.80
N TRP A 30 13.83 -6.23 9.54
CA TRP A 30 13.51 -7.64 9.46
C TRP A 30 12.54 -7.91 8.32
N ASN A 31 12.74 -9.04 7.66
CA ASN A 31 11.79 -9.58 6.71
C ASN A 31 11.72 -11.10 6.83
N ARG A 32 10.52 -11.66 6.66
CA ARG A 32 10.30 -13.12 6.71
C ARG A 32 11.17 -13.90 5.72
N THR A 33 11.50 -13.29 4.58
CA THR A 33 12.43 -13.82 3.56
C THR A 33 13.76 -13.06 3.72
N PRO A 34 14.77 -13.64 4.39
CA PRO A 34 15.99 -12.92 4.80
C PRO A 34 16.75 -12.31 3.61
N GLU A 35 16.67 -12.93 2.44
CA GLU A 35 17.37 -12.49 1.22
C GLU A 35 16.91 -11.09 0.76
N LYS A 36 15.73 -10.63 1.20
CA LYS A 36 15.26 -9.26 0.91
C LYS A 36 15.95 -8.19 1.76
N CYS A 37 16.66 -8.57 2.82
CA CYS A 37 17.39 -7.64 3.67
C CYS A 37 18.75 -7.24 3.07
N SER A 38 19.33 -8.07 2.19
CA SER A 38 20.72 -7.91 1.72
C SER A 38 21.00 -6.57 1.05
N GLY A 39 20.02 -5.96 0.37
CA GLY A 39 20.17 -4.63 -0.22
C GLY A 39 20.45 -3.57 0.84
N LEU A 40 19.59 -3.51 1.87
CA LEU A 40 19.71 -2.55 2.97
C LEU A 40 20.90 -2.85 3.88
N GLU A 41 21.23 -4.12 4.08
CA GLU A 41 22.42 -4.54 4.85
C GLU A 41 23.71 -3.98 4.23
N ASN A 42 23.86 -4.10 2.90
CA ASN A 42 24.99 -3.54 2.17
C ASN A 42 25.05 -2.00 2.24
N GLU A 43 23.92 -1.34 2.49
CA GLU A 43 23.82 0.10 2.68
C GLU A 43 23.99 0.54 4.15
N GLY A 44 24.13 -0.41 5.08
CA GLY A 44 24.42 -0.15 6.50
C GLY A 44 23.26 -0.38 7.48
N ALA A 45 22.13 -0.93 7.04
CA ALA A 45 21.07 -1.35 7.96
C ALA A 45 21.49 -2.60 8.76
N VAL A 46 21.03 -2.69 10.00
CA VAL A 46 21.27 -3.86 10.87
C VAL A 46 20.14 -4.87 10.65
N VAL A 47 20.48 -6.08 10.20
CA VAL A 47 19.50 -7.14 9.98
C VAL A 47 19.26 -7.92 11.29
N CYS A 48 18.01 -7.94 11.74
CA CYS A 48 17.58 -8.72 12.89
C CYS A 48 17.02 -10.08 12.47
N THR A 49 16.95 -11.04 13.41
CA THR A 49 16.49 -12.42 13.15
C THR A 49 14.98 -12.59 13.28
N ASN A 50 14.31 -11.72 14.04
CA ASN A 50 12.87 -11.77 14.29
C ASN A 50 12.31 -10.36 14.60
N PRO A 51 10.97 -10.14 14.49
CA PRO A 51 10.36 -8.85 14.77
C PRO A 51 10.58 -8.31 16.19
N ALA A 52 10.64 -9.19 17.20
CA ALA A 52 10.81 -8.78 18.59
C ALA A 52 12.19 -8.16 18.82
N GLU A 53 13.22 -8.66 18.14
CA GLU A 53 14.57 -8.09 18.17
C GLU A 53 14.62 -6.68 17.56
N VAL A 54 13.89 -6.43 16.47
CA VAL A 54 13.76 -5.09 15.88
C VAL A 54 13.12 -4.13 16.88
N CYS A 55 12.00 -4.54 17.48
CA CYS A 55 11.25 -3.72 18.43
C CYS A 55 12.09 -3.40 19.68
N ALA A 56 12.75 -4.40 20.26
CA ALA A 56 13.56 -4.25 21.48
C ALA A 56 14.75 -3.29 21.32
N ALA A 57 15.25 -3.12 20.09
CA ALA A 57 16.43 -2.32 19.80
C ALA A 57 16.11 -1.05 18.97
N SER A 58 14.83 -0.67 18.87
CA SER A 58 14.35 0.53 18.19
C SER A 58 13.48 1.36 19.13
N ASP A 59 13.47 2.68 18.94
CA ASP A 59 12.58 3.56 19.70
C ASP A 59 11.18 3.57 19.06
N ILE A 60 11.11 3.54 17.72
CA ILE A 60 9.87 3.45 16.94
C ILE A 60 10.06 2.41 15.83
N THR A 61 9.08 1.52 15.65
CA THR A 61 9.10 0.49 14.60
C THR A 61 8.00 0.71 13.58
N PHE A 62 8.38 0.80 12.30
CA PHE A 62 7.46 0.82 11.17
C PHE A 62 7.19 -0.59 10.63
N ALA A 63 6.00 -0.83 10.10
CA ALA A 63 5.67 -2.06 9.41
C ALA A 63 4.98 -1.81 8.06
N MET A 64 5.38 -2.57 7.03
CA MET A 64 4.78 -2.52 5.70
C MET A 64 4.51 -3.93 5.18
N LEU A 65 3.36 -4.48 5.59
CA LEU A 65 3.01 -5.89 5.46
C LEU A 65 1.87 -6.12 4.48
N ALA A 66 1.75 -7.37 4.01
CA ALA A 66 0.92 -7.72 2.86
C ALA A 66 -0.59 -7.59 3.09
N ASP A 67 -1.05 -7.96 4.29
CA ASP A 67 -2.46 -8.12 4.63
C ASP A 67 -2.67 -8.11 6.17
N PRO A 68 -3.95 -8.07 6.63
CA PRO A 68 -4.28 -8.11 8.06
C PRO A 68 -3.69 -9.27 8.85
N ALA A 69 -3.50 -10.45 8.25
CA ALA A 69 -2.96 -11.60 8.96
C ALA A 69 -1.46 -11.41 9.21
N ALA A 70 -0.72 -10.89 8.22
CA ALA A 70 0.68 -10.54 8.39
C ALA A 70 0.87 -9.42 9.43
N ALA A 71 0.00 -8.40 9.44
CA ALA A 71 0.07 -7.27 10.36
C ALA A 71 -0.01 -7.69 11.84
N ARG A 72 -0.91 -8.62 12.18
CA ARG A 72 -1.06 -9.16 13.55
C ARG A 72 0.19 -9.88 14.07
N CYS A 73 1.03 -10.41 13.19
CA CYS A 73 2.26 -11.10 13.58
C CYS A 73 3.47 -10.15 13.73
N GLY A 74 3.34 -8.89 13.32
CA GLY A 74 4.44 -7.92 13.32
C GLY A 74 4.61 -7.15 14.62
N LEU A 75 3.58 -7.07 15.47
CA LEU A 75 3.60 -6.27 16.68
C LEU A 75 4.52 -6.88 17.75
N GLY A 76 5.57 -6.15 18.14
CA GLY A 76 6.39 -6.45 19.32
C GLY A 76 5.75 -5.88 20.59
N ALA A 77 5.87 -6.60 21.72
CA ALA A 77 5.29 -6.17 22.99
C ALA A 77 6.01 -4.91 23.54
N GLY A 78 5.24 -3.92 23.99
CA GLY A 78 5.76 -2.78 24.77
C GLY A 78 6.56 -1.74 23.98
N HIS A 79 6.44 -1.69 22.65
CA HIS A 79 7.18 -0.76 21.79
C HIS A 79 6.27 0.06 20.86
N ASP A 80 6.65 1.32 20.66
CA ASP A 80 5.91 2.23 19.78
C ASP A 80 5.93 1.75 18.33
N TYR A 81 4.73 1.67 17.75
CA TYR A 81 4.51 0.95 16.50
C TYR A 81 3.71 1.78 15.50
N VAL A 82 4.24 1.90 14.28
CA VAL A 82 3.62 2.59 13.15
C VAL A 82 3.30 1.58 12.05
N ASP A 83 2.03 1.17 11.95
CA ASP A 83 1.60 0.24 10.90
C ASP A 83 1.21 1.00 9.62
N MET A 84 1.99 0.82 8.57
CA MET A 84 1.75 1.42 7.25
C MET A 84 1.06 0.44 6.28
N SER A 85 0.75 -0.77 6.74
CA SER A 85 0.07 -1.81 5.97
C SER A 85 -1.34 -1.38 5.60
N THR A 86 -1.81 -1.77 4.41
CA THR A 86 -3.22 -1.58 4.05
C THR A 86 -4.07 -2.72 4.62
N VAL A 87 -4.78 -2.40 5.71
CA VAL A 87 -5.66 -3.30 6.48
C VAL A 87 -7.06 -2.68 6.65
N ASP A 88 -8.00 -3.44 7.19
CA ASP A 88 -9.30 -2.93 7.65
C ASP A 88 -9.20 -2.23 9.01
N ASP A 89 -10.20 -1.40 9.33
CA ASP A 89 -10.19 -0.60 10.56
C ASP A 89 -10.31 -1.46 11.82
N ASN A 90 -10.99 -2.60 11.77
CA ASN A 90 -11.05 -3.53 12.91
C ASN A 90 -9.69 -4.16 13.21
N THR A 91 -8.93 -4.51 12.17
CA THR A 91 -7.55 -4.97 12.33
C THR A 91 -6.67 -3.91 12.97
N SER A 92 -6.71 -2.68 12.47
CA SER A 92 -5.93 -1.57 13.02
C SER A 92 -6.29 -1.27 14.48
N LYS A 93 -7.59 -1.22 14.81
CA LYS A 93 -8.07 -1.06 16.20
C LYS A 93 -7.60 -2.18 17.13
N ALA A 94 -7.58 -3.42 16.64
CA ALA A 94 -7.09 -4.56 17.42
C ALA A 94 -5.58 -4.46 17.68
N LEU A 95 -4.79 -4.02 16.70
CA LEU A 95 -3.36 -3.75 16.87
C LEU A 95 -3.10 -2.63 17.86
N ALA A 96 -3.85 -1.53 17.75
CA ALA A 96 -3.77 -0.42 18.69
C ALA A 96 -4.10 -0.86 20.12
N ALA A 97 -5.17 -1.62 20.31
CA ALA A 97 -5.55 -2.14 21.63
C ALA A 97 -4.45 -3.06 22.21
N ALA A 98 -3.84 -3.92 21.38
CA ALA A 98 -2.75 -4.78 21.80
C ALA A 98 -1.49 -3.99 22.18
N ALA A 99 -1.13 -2.96 21.42
CA ALA A 99 0.02 -2.09 21.73
C ALA A 99 -0.19 -1.32 23.04
N VAL A 100 -1.36 -0.71 23.21
CA VAL A 100 -1.71 0.07 24.42
C VAL A 100 -1.78 -0.81 25.67
N ALA A 101 -2.25 -2.06 25.55
CA ALA A 101 -2.27 -3.02 26.66
C ALA A 101 -0.87 -3.32 27.21
N GLU A 102 0.16 -3.21 26.38
CA GLU A 102 1.57 -3.38 26.74
C GLU A 102 2.26 -2.05 27.07
N GLY A 103 1.53 -0.94 27.17
CA GLY A 103 2.05 0.38 27.51
C GLY A 103 2.73 1.13 26.35
N ALA A 104 2.53 0.69 25.11
CA ALA A 104 3.08 1.32 23.91
C ALA A 104 2.09 2.25 23.20
N ARG A 105 2.62 3.15 22.37
CA ARG A 105 1.83 4.00 21.47
C ARG A 105 1.64 3.32 20.12
N PHE A 106 0.52 3.61 19.48
CA PHE A 106 0.20 3.06 18.16
C PHE A 106 -0.26 4.15 17.20
N LEU A 107 0.25 4.07 15.97
CA LEU A 107 -0.16 4.90 14.85
C LEU A 107 -0.43 3.99 13.65
N GLU A 108 -1.60 4.09 13.04
CA GLU A 108 -1.75 3.61 11.67
C GLU A 108 -1.33 4.72 10.71
N ALA A 109 -0.62 4.37 9.65
CA ALA A 109 -0.15 5.32 8.66
C ALA A 109 -0.12 4.71 7.24
N PRO A 110 -1.24 4.13 6.75
CA PRO A 110 -1.30 3.60 5.39
C PRO A 110 -0.98 4.67 4.34
N VAL A 111 -0.41 4.23 3.22
CA VAL A 111 0.14 5.16 2.21
C VAL A 111 -0.60 5.09 0.88
N SER A 112 -0.72 6.22 0.20
CA SER A 112 -1.11 6.33 -1.20
C SER A 112 0.10 6.66 -2.07
N GLY A 113 0.22 5.94 -3.18
CA GLY A 113 1.44 5.84 -4.00
C GLY A 113 1.85 4.38 -4.19
N THR A 114 2.57 4.11 -5.28
CA THR A 114 3.07 2.77 -5.62
C THR A 114 4.58 2.71 -5.40
N ARG A 115 5.23 1.66 -5.89
CA ARG A 115 6.70 1.52 -5.91
C ARG A 115 7.48 2.81 -6.25
N LYS A 116 7.20 3.50 -7.37
CA LYS A 116 7.98 4.69 -7.76
C LYS A 116 7.85 5.85 -6.76
N PRO A 117 6.64 6.24 -6.33
CA PRO A 117 6.51 7.17 -5.20
C PRO A 117 7.21 6.74 -3.91
N ALA A 118 7.28 5.43 -3.60
CA ALA A 118 8.05 4.95 -2.45
C ALA A 118 9.57 5.12 -2.65
N GLU A 119 10.09 4.79 -3.83
CA GLU A 119 11.50 5.00 -4.20
C GLU A 119 11.90 6.49 -4.14
N ASP A 120 10.97 7.39 -4.45
CA ASP A 120 11.23 8.84 -4.52
C ASP A 120 10.98 9.60 -3.21
N GLY A 121 10.50 8.94 -2.15
CA GLY A 121 10.07 9.63 -0.93
C GLY A 121 8.84 10.52 -1.14
N ASN A 122 7.96 10.15 -2.08
CA ASN A 122 6.83 10.95 -2.55
C ASN A 122 5.45 10.35 -2.20
N LEU A 123 5.39 9.45 -1.22
CA LEU A 123 4.15 8.89 -0.70
C LEU A 123 3.25 9.96 -0.06
N VAL A 124 1.94 9.73 -0.09
CA VAL A 124 0.98 10.43 0.75
C VAL A 124 0.62 9.52 1.91
N ILE A 125 0.92 9.93 3.14
CA ILE A 125 0.75 9.14 4.36
C ILE A 125 -0.55 9.55 5.04
N LEU A 126 -1.41 8.58 5.36
CA LEU A 126 -2.73 8.79 5.96
C LEU A 126 -2.71 8.35 7.43
N ALA A 127 -2.14 9.20 8.29
CA ALA A 127 -1.87 8.88 9.68
C ALA A 127 -3.11 9.02 10.57
N ALA A 128 -3.33 8.08 11.51
CA ALA A 128 -4.39 8.16 12.52
C ALA A 128 -3.99 7.40 13.79
N GLY A 129 -4.42 7.87 14.96
CA GLY A 129 -4.09 7.26 16.26
C GLY A 129 -3.33 8.20 17.19
N ASP A 130 -2.21 7.76 17.76
CA ASP A 130 -1.46 8.56 18.72
C ASP A 130 -0.77 9.75 18.05
N ARG A 131 -1.21 10.97 18.40
CA ARG A 131 -0.66 12.20 17.82
C ARG A 131 0.79 12.43 18.21
N SER A 132 1.18 12.13 19.45
CA SER A 132 2.56 12.31 19.91
C SER A 132 3.52 11.37 19.18
N LEU A 133 3.10 10.14 18.91
CA LEU A 133 3.88 9.20 18.10
C LEU A 133 3.99 9.67 16.66
N CYS A 134 2.93 10.24 16.08
CA CYS A 134 3.01 10.86 14.75
C CYS A 134 4.03 12.00 14.70
N ASP A 135 4.03 12.86 15.71
CA ASP A 135 4.97 13.97 15.80
C ASP A 135 6.41 13.44 15.95
N ASP A 136 6.65 12.45 16.82
CA ASP A 136 7.96 11.81 17.00
C ASP A 136 8.45 11.05 15.76
N ALA A 137 7.53 10.44 15.00
CA ALA A 137 7.82 9.69 13.77
C ALA A 137 8.04 10.61 12.55
N THR A 138 7.72 11.90 12.64
CA THR A 138 7.74 12.85 11.51
C THR A 138 9.04 12.82 10.69
N PRO A 139 10.26 12.78 11.28
CA PRO A 139 11.49 12.72 10.50
C PRO A 139 11.57 11.51 9.54
N ALA A 140 11.07 10.35 9.96
CA ALA A 140 11.01 9.16 9.12
C ALA A 140 9.83 9.20 8.12
N LEU A 141 8.68 9.75 8.54
CA LEU A 141 7.53 9.96 7.65
C LEU A 141 7.88 10.91 6.49
N ASP A 142 8.58 12.00 6.76
CA ASP A 142 9.04 12.97 5.77
C ASP A 142 10.10 12.40 4.81
N ALA A 143 10.89 11.42 5.26
CA ALA A 143 11.82 10.69 4.38
C ALA A 143 11.08 9.78 3.40
N MET A 144 9.93 9.21 3.80
CA MET A 144 9.14 8.30 2.98
C MET A 144 8.10 8.99 2.11
N GLY A 145 7.67 10.20 2.49
CA GLY A 145 6.50 10.85 1.90
C GLY A 145 6.66 12.34 1.68
N LYS A 146 5.93 12.85 0.70
CA LYS A 146 5.83 14.29 0.43
C LYS A 146 4.75 15.00 1.24
N MET A 147 3.87 14.22 1.87
CA MET A 147 2.71 14.72 2.60
C MET A 147 2.24 13.69 3.62
N THR A 148 2.11 14.12 4.87
CA THR A 148 1.45 13.37 5.94
C THR A 148 0.15 14.08 6.32
N VAL A 149 -0.96 13.35 6.29
CA VAL A 149 -2.28 13.84 6.69
C VAL A 149 -2.71 13.10 7.94
N PHE A 150 -2.90 13.82 9.03
CA PHE A 150 -3.46 13.26 10.25
C PHE A 150 -4.99 13.28 10.18
N VAL A 151 -5.61 12.11 10.04
CA VAL A 151 -7.06 11.95 9.76
C VAL A 151 -7.91 11.59 10.98
N GLY A 152 -7.30 11.55 12.17
CA GLY A 152 -8.01 11.42 13.45
C GLY A 152 -7.65 10.14 14.21
N GLU A 153 -8.67 9.49 14.75
CA GLU A 153 -8.53 8.28 15.59
C GLU A 153 -8.21 7.02 14.77
N VAL A 154 -7.65 6.00 15.42
CA VAL A 154 -7.36 4.69 14.82
C VAL A 154 -8.58 4.13 14.08
N GLY A 155 -8.35 3.73 12.83
CA GLY A 155 -9.34 3.24 11.88
C GLY A 155 -9.68 4.26 10.80
N GLN A 156 -9.48 5.57 11.03
CA GLN A 156 -9.77 6.60 10.02
C GLN A 156 -8.77 6.58 8.86
N GLY A 157 -7.49 6.32 9.13
CA GLY A 157 -6.45 6.12 8.12
C GLY A 157 -6.74 4.89 7.27
N ALA A 158 -7.09 3.76 7.91
CA ALA A 158 -7.50 2.55 7.21
C ALA A 158 -8.72 2.79 6.30
N ARG A 159 -9.78 3.43 6.82
CA ARG A 159 -10.99 3.76 6.04
C ARG A 159 -10.68 4.66 4.86
N MET A 160 -9.93 5.74 5.07
CA MET A 160 -9.52 6.66 4.01
C MET A 160 -8.75 5.90 2.91
N LYS A 161 -7.80 5.05 3.31
CA LYS A 161 -7.03 4.24 2.36
C LYS A 161 -7.91 3.29 1.55
N LEU A 162 -8.86 2.61 2.18
CA LEU A 162 -9.79 1.71 1.49
C LEU A 162 -10.71 2.46 0.53
N VAL A 163 -11.21 3.64 0.89
CA VAL A 163 -11.99 4.50 -0.02
C VAL A 163 -11.16 4.88 -1.25
N VAL A 164 -9.93 5.35 -1.06
CA VAL A 164 -9.03 5.73 -2.16
C VAL A 164 -8.75 4.55 -3.08
N ASN A 165 -8.41 3.39 -2.52
CA ASN A 165 -8.10 2.20 -3.33
C ASN A 165 -9.34 1.59 -3.99
N MET A 166 -10.53 1.71 -3.39
CA MET A 166 -11.79 1.33 -4.03
C MET A 166 -12.04 2.14 -5.30
N ILE A 167 -11.86 3.48 -5.23
CA ILE A 167 -11.97 4.36 -6.40
C ILE A 167 -10.94 3.96 -7.46
N MET A 168 -9.68 3.75 -7.06
CA MET A 168 -8.60 3.33 -7.97
C MET A 168 -8.89 2.00 -8.66
N GLY A 169 -9.42 1.00 -7.94
CA GLY A 169 -9.80 -0.30 -8.49
C GLY A 169 -10.93 -0.17 -9.53
N GLY A 170 -11.98 0.58 -9.22
CA GLY A 170 -13.08 0.84 -10.16
C GLY A 170 -12.65 1.61 -11.40
N MET A 171 -11.76 2.60 -11.24
CA MET A 171 -11.17 3.33 -12.37
C MET A 171 -10.38 2.41 -13.29
N MET A 172 -9.60 1.48 -12.73
CA MET A 172 -8.79 0.55 -13.54
C MET A 172 -9.65 -0.42 -14.35
N THR A 173 -10.75 -0.93 -13.79
CA THR A 173 -11.65 -1.80 -14.56
C THR A 173 -12.38 -1.03 -15.65
N ALA A 174 -12.89 0.17 -15.37
CA ALA A 174 -13.52 1.02 -16.38
C ALA A 174 -12.53 1.39 -17.51
N PHE A 175 -11.27 1.67 -17.16
CA PHE A 175 -10.21 1.94 -18.12
C PHE A 175 -9.89 0.71 -18.99
N GLY A 176 -9.73 -0.46 -18.38
CA GLY A 176 -9.51 -1.72 -19.10
C GLY A 176 -10.65 -2.08 -20.06
N GLU A 177 -11.90 -1.91 -19.62
CA GLU A 177 -13.09 -2.07 -20.48
C GLU A 177 -13.10 -1.09 -21.64
N GLY A 178 -12.78 0.19 -21.39
CA GLY A 178 -12.69 1.21 -22.43
C GLY A 178 -11.63 0.90 -23.49
N LEU A 179 -10.43 0.46 -23.08
CA LEU A 179 -9.37 0.04 -24.00
C LEU A 179 -9.78 -1.18 -24.85
N SER A 180 -10.41 -2.18 -24.22
CA SER A 180 -10.92 -3.36 -24.96
C SER A 180 -12.04 -2.98 -25.93
N LEU A 181 -12.98 -2.12 -25.50
CA LEU A 181 -14.07 -1.66 -26.35
C LEU A 181 -13.57 -0.87 -27.56
N ALA A 182 -12.62 0.06 -27.36
CA ALA A 182 -12.00 0.81 -28.45
C ALA A 182 -11.42 -0.13 -29.52
N LYS A 183 -10.65 -1.13 -29.10
CA LYS A 183 -10.09 -2.16 -30.00
C LYS A 183 -11.17 -2.95 -30.74
N ARG A 184 -12.28 -3.27 -30.08
CA ARG A 184 -13.43 -3.97 -30.69
C ARG A 184 -14.29 -3.08 -31.59
N SER A 185 -14.15 -1.76 -31.47
CA SER A 185 -14.82 -0.75 -32.28
C SER A 185 -13.91 -0.19 -33.39
N ASP A 186 -12.85 -0.93 -33.75
CA ASP A 186 -11.88 -0.56 -34.78
C ASP A 186 -11.18 0.81 -34.54
N LEU A 187 -11.09 1.23 -33.28
CA LEU A 187 -10.33 2.40 -32.85
C LEU A 187 -8.92 1.99 -32.41
N ASP A 188 -7.93 2.82 -32.70
CA ASP A 188 -6.59 2.67 -32.15
C ASP A 188 -6.60 3.02 -30.65
N PRO A 189 -6.31 2.07 -29.73
CA PRO A 189 -6.25 2.36 -28.31
C PRO A 189 -5.19 3.40 -27.93
N ALA A 190 -4.13 3.58 -28.71
CA ALA A 190 -3.15 4.63 -28.47
C ALA A 190 -3.77 6.03 -28.67
N VAL A 191 -4.59 6.20 -29.70
CA VAL A 191 -5.34 7.44 -29.92
C VAL A 191 -6.34 7.68 -28.79
N LEU A 192 -6.98 6.64 -28.25
CA LEU A 192 -7.82 6.78 -27.06
C LEU A 192 -7.03 7.33 -25.86
N LEU A 193 -5.78 6.89 -25.65
CA LEU A 193 -4.94 7.43 -24.57
C LEU A 193 -4.68 8.93 -24.76
N ASP A 194 -4.40 9.37 -25.98
CA ASP A 194 -4.19 10.79 -26.30
C ASP A 194 -5.46 11.62 -26.03
N VAL A 195 -6.63 11.09 -26.42
CA VAL A 195 -7.94 11.73 -26.16
C VAL A 195 -8.20 11.85 -24.65
N LEU A 196 -7.94 10.80 -23.88
CA LEU A 196 -8.11 10.83 -22.42
C LEU A 196 -7.14 11.82 -21.76
N ALA A 197 -5.91 11.90 -22.24
CA ALA A 197 -4.87 12.79 -21.71
C ALA A 197 -5.16 14.28 -22.00
N ALA A 198 -5.86 14.60 -23.08
CA ALA A 198 -6.27 15.96 -23.41
C ALA A 198 -7.58 16.40 -22.70
N GLY A 199 -8.30 15.47 -22.08
CA GLY A 199 -9.63 15.71 -21.51
C GLY A 199 -9.68 15.81 -19.99
N ALA A 200 -10.90 15.93 -19.46
CA ALA A 200 -11.15 16.04 -18.02
C ALA A 200 -10.83 14.76 -17.22
N LEU A 201 -10.58 13.64 -17.90
CA LEU A 201 -10.21 12.36 -17.28
C LEU A 201 -8.69 12.16 -17.20
N ALA A 202 -7.90 13.14 -17.67
CA ALA A 202 -6.45 13.08 -17.64
C ALA A 202 -5.94 12.86 -16.21
N ASN A 203 -5.21 11.76 -16.01
CA ASN A 203 -4.62 11.43 -14.72
C ASN A 203 -3.33 10.60 -14.89
N PRO A 204 -2.39 10.68 -13.93
CA PRO A 204 -1.13 9.96 -14.02
C PRO A 204 -1.26 8.44 -14.12
N MET A 205 -2.29 7.84 -13.51
CA MET A 205 -2.48 6.39 -13.53
C MET A 205 -2.74 5.91 -14.96
N PHE A 206 -3.64 6.55 -15.71
CA PHE A 206 -3.91 6.18 -17.11
C PHE A 206 -2.70 6.42 -18.00
N ALA A 207 -2.00 7.55 -17.83
CA ALA A 207 -0.80 7.88 -18.60
C ALA A 207 0.34 6.86 -18.38
N ILE A 208 0.48 6.34 -17.16
CA ILE A 208 1.51 5.35 -16.82
C ILE A 208 1.08 3.93 -17.23
N LYS A 209 -0.15 3.53 -16.93
CA LYS A 209 -0.62 2.14 -17.11
C LYS A 209 -1.02 1.85 -18.56
N GLY A 210 -1.64 2.80 -19.25
CA GLY A 210 -2.11 2.64 -20.63
C GLY A 210 -1.06 2.07 -21.58
N PRO A 211 0.12 2.72 -21.75
CA PRO A 211 1.15 2.21 -22.65
C PRO A 211 1.66 0.81 -22.30
N SER A 212 1.79 0.50 -21.00
CA SER A 212 2.22 -0.84 -20.57
C SER A 212 1.15 -1.90 -20.81
N MET A 213 -0.11 -1.56 -20.58
CA MET A 213 -1.27 -2.41 -20.90
C MET A 213 -1.33 -2.73 -22.39
N LEU A 214 -1.19 -1.72 -23.27
CA LEU A 214 -1.18 -1.91 -24.73
C LEU A 214 0.03 -2.75 -25.20
N ALA A 215 1.16 -2.66 -24.51
CA ALA A 215 2.34 -3.47 -24.78
C ALA A 215 2.28 -4.88 -24.17
N GLY A 216 1.21 -5.24 -23.45
CA GLY A 216 1.08 -6.52 -22.75
C GLY A 216 2.06 -6.70 -21.59
N LYS A 217 2.58 -5.61 -21.02
CA LYS A 217 3.60 -5.61 -19.95
C LYS A 217 2.97 -5.27 -18.61
N PHE A 218 3.03 -6.20 -17.67
CA PHE A 218 2.36 -6.09 -16.36
C PHE A 218 3.32 -6.34 -15.19
N ALA A 219 4.55 -5.82 -15.29
CA ALA A 219 5.52 -5.89 -14.20
C ALA A 219 4.95 -5.23 -12.93
N PRO A 220 4.97 -5.89 -11.76
CA PRO A 220 4.20 -5.46 -10.60
C PRO A 220 4.78 -4.19 -9.97
N ALA A 221 4.00 -3.10 -10.03
CA ALA A 221 4.21 -1.93 -9.18
C ALA A 221 3.22 -1.93 -8.01
N PHE A 222 1.99 -2.39 -8.25
CA PHE A 222 1.02 -2.74 -7.22
C PHE A 222 0.39 -4.10 -7.59
N PRO A 223 0.70 -5.18 -6.86
CA PRO A 223 0.23 -6.53 -7.22
C PRO A 223 -1.29 -6.64 -7.29
N LEU A 224 -1.79 -7.35 -8.31
CA LEU A 224 -3.20 -7.55 -8.56
C LEU A 224 -3.93 -8.17 -7.36
N LYS A 225 -3.29 -9.16 -6.71
CA LYS A 225 -3.83 -9.77 -5.48
C LYS A 225 -4.03 -8.78 -4.34
N HIS A 226 -3.21 -7.73 -4.24
CA HIS A 226 -3.35 -6.71 -3.21
C HIS A 226 -4.47 -5.73 -3.54
N MET A 227 -4.63 -5.33 -4.82
CA MET A 227 -5.81 -4.57 -5.24
C MET A 227 -7.11 -5.34 -4.98
N GLN A 228 -7.15 -6.64 -5.33
CA GLN A 228 -8.31 -7.49 -5.04
C GLN A 228 -8.60 -7.55 -3.54
N LYS A 229 -7.58 -7.72 -2.71
CA LYS A 229 -7.69 -7.68 -1.25
C LYS A 229 -8.28 -6.35 -0.77
N ASP A 230 -7.83 -5.21 -1.29
CA ASP A 230 -8.32 -3.90 -0.88
C ASP A 230 -9.79 -3.69 -1.28
N LEU A 231 -10.20 -4.12 -2.48
CA LEU A 231 -11.60 -4.08 -2.89
C LEU A 231 -12.49 -4.96 -2.00
N ARG A 232 -12.01 -6.15 -1.60
CA ARG A 232 -12.70 -7.01 -0.64
C ARG A 232 -12.90 -6.32 0.71
N LEU A 233 -11.86 -5.65 1.22
CA LEU A 233 -11.95 -4.92 2.49
C LEU A 233 -12.89 -3.70 2.38
N ALA A 234 -12.85 -2.97 1.26
CA ALA A 234 -13.76 -1.85 1.03
C ALA A 234 -15.23 -2.29 0.94
N LEU A 235 -15.51 -3.44 0.33
CA LEU A 235 -16.85 -4.02 0.29
C LEU A 235 -17.33 -4.47 1.67
N GLN A 236 -16.45 -5.07 2.48
CA GLN A 236 -16.78 -5.41 3.87
C GLN A 236 -17.10 -4.16 4.69
N MET A 237 -16.30 -3.10 4.55
CA MET A 237 -16.56 -1.81 5.20
C MET A 237 -17.89 -1.21 4.74
N GLY A 238 -18.25 -1.36 3.46
CA GLY A 238 -19.56 -0.95 2.94
C GLY A 238 -20.72 -1.72 3.58
N ASP A 239 -20.58 -3.03 3.75
CA ASP A 239 -21.55 -3.89 4.43
C ASP A 239 -21.74 -3.46 5.90
N ASP A 240 -20.64 -3.34 6.65
CA ASP A 240 -20.63 -2.91 8.06
C ASP A 240 -21.31 -1.53 8.27
N LEU A 241 -21.24 -0.65 7.27
CA LEU A 241 -21.81 0.70 7.29
C LEU A 241 -23.16 0.81 6.55
N ALA A 242 -23.73 -0.30 6.08
CA ALA A 242 -24.95 -0.34 5.28
C ALA A 242 -24.92 0.59 4.04
N GLN A 243 -23.75 0.74 3.40
CA GLN A 243 -23.54 1.53 2.19
C GLN A 243 -23.45 0.60 0.97
N PRO A 244 -24.43 0.64 0.05
CA PRO A 244 -24.35 -0.11 -1.20
C PRO A 244 -23.20 0.36 -2.09
N LEU A 245 -22.42 -0.58 -2.63
CA LEU A 245 -21.22 -0.32 -3.45
C LEU A 245 -21.22 -1.12 -4.77
N ALA A 246 -22.27 -0.98 -5.58
CA ALA A 246 -22.48 -1.80 -6.78
C ALA A 246 -21.29 -1.79 -7.76
N SER A 247 -20.72 -0.62 -8.05
CA SER A 247 -19.57 -0.49 -8.96
C SER A 247 -18.31 -1.17 -8.41
N ALA A 248 -18.05 -1.04 -7.10
CA ALA A 248 -16.92 -1.70 -6.46
C ALA A 248 -17.09 -3.23 -6.42
N ALA A 249 -18.33 -3.71 -6.25
CA ALA A 249 -18.65 -5.14 -6.27
C ALA A 249 -18.34 -5.76 -7.65
N ALA A 250 -18.75 -5.08 -8.73
CA ALA A 250 -18.43 -5.49 -10.09
C ALA A 250 -16.91 -5.48 -10.35
N ALA A 251 -16.22 -4.42 -9.92
CA ALA A 251 -14.76 -4.33 -10.04
C ALA A 251 -14.07 -5.48 -9.29
N ASN A 252 -14.46 -5.75 -8.05
CA ASN A 252 -13.91 -6.85 -7.25
C ASN A 252 -14.09 -8.20 -7.95
N ALA A 253 -15.25 -8.46 -8.56
CA ALA A 253 -15.48 -9.68 -9.32
C ALA A 253 -14.54 -9.81 -10.55
N ALA A 254 -14.24 -8.71 -11.24
CA ALA A 254 -13.24 -8.72 -12.31
C ALA A 254 -11.83 -9.03 -11.80
N PHE A 255 -11.44 -8.44 -10.66
CA PHE A 255 -10.15 -8.73 -10.02
C PHE A 255 -10.04 -10.18 -9.51
N ILE A 256 -11.12 -10.77 -9.00
CA ILE A 256 -11.17 -12.20 -8.64
C ILE A 256 -10.94 -13.05 -9.88
N ARG A 257 -11.65 -12.77 -11.00
CA ARG A 257 -11.43 -13.48 -12.27
C ARG A 257 -9.98 -13.39 -12.76
N ALA A 258 -9.37 -12.20 -12.67
CA ALA A 258 -7.97 -12.01 -13.08
C ALA A 258 -6.99 -12.78 -12.20
N ARG A 259 -7.23 -12.79 -10.89
CA ARG A 259 -6.44 -13.58 -9.94
C ARG A 259 -6.55 -15.09 -10.25
N ASP A 260 -7.77 -15.58 -10.44
CA ASP A 260 -8.05 -17.00 -10.70
C ASP A 260 -7.54 -17.45 -12.08
N ALA A 261 -7.36 -16.50 -13.02
CA ALA A 261 -6.67 -16.71 -14.29
C ALA A 261 -5.13 -16.72 -14.19
N GLY A 262 -4.56 -16.61 -12.98
CA GLY A 262 -3.12 -16.72 -12.74
C GLY A 262 -2.36 -15.39 -12.73
N PHE A 263 -3.04 -14.24 -12.75
CA PHE A 263 -2.39 -12.91 -12.80
C PHE A 263 -2.19 -12.28 -11.42
N ALA A 264 -2.23 -13.06 -10.34
CA ALA A 264 -2.21 -12.58 -8.96
C ALA A 264 -0.97 -11.73 -8.61
N ASP A 265 0.20 -12.12 -9.14
CA ASP A 265 1.50 -11.48 -8.87
C ASP A 265 1.93 -10.47 -9.95
N GLU A 266 1.12 -10.29 -10.98
CA GLU A 266 1.29 -9.20 -11.94
C GLU A 266 0.78 -7.87 -11.36
N ASP A 267 1.04 -6.77 -12.06
CA ASP A 267 0.45 -5.48 -11.72
C ASP A 267 -1.09 -5.52 -11.79
N PHE A 268 -1.78 -4.75 -10.95
CA PHE A 268 -3.24 -4.71 -10.92
C PHE A 268 -3.88 -4.29 -12.26
N SER A 269 -3.14 -3.60 -13.14
CA SER A 269 -3.57 -3.32 -14.51
C SER A 269 -3.80 -4.60 -15.36
N ALA A 270 -3.25 -5.75 -14.95
CA ALA A 270 -3.51 -7.05 -15.57
C ALA A 270 -4.97 -7.51 -15.50
N VAL A 271 -5.82 -6.83 -14.71
CA VAL A 271 -7.28 -7.03 -14.78
C VAL A 271 -7.81 -6.79 -16.21
N GLY A 272 -7.15 -5.95 -17.01
CA GLY A 272 -7.47 -5.76 -18.43
C GLY A 272 -7.47 -7.06 -19.24
N LYS A 273 -6.61 -8.04 -18.90
CA LYS A 273 -6.53 -9.33 -19.61
C LYS A 273 -7.83 -10.12 -19.57
N VAL A 274 -8.59 -10.04 -18.46
CA VAL A 274 -9.89 -10.72 -18.33
C VAL A 274 -11.07 -9.86 -18.75
N LEU A 275 -10.81 -8.61 -19.14
CA LEU A 275 -11.79 -7.67 -19.70
C LEU A 275 -11.71 -7.59 -21.23
N GLY A 276 -10.83 -8.39 -21.86
CA GLY A 276 -10.71 -8.51 -23.31
C GLY A 276 -9.62 -7.63 -23.94
N LEU A 277 -8.64 -7.18 -23.15
CA LEU A 277 -7.46 -6.46 -23.66
C LEU A 277 -6.50 -7.40 -24.42
#